data_AF-A0A3D4B3F4-F1
#
_entry.id   AF-A0A3D4B3F4-F1
#
_cell.length_a   1.000
_cell.length_b   1.000
_cell.length_c   1.000
_cell.angle_alpha   90.00
_cell.angle_beta   90.00
_cell.angle_gamma   90.00
#
_symmetry.space_group_name_H-M   'P 1'
#
loop_
_entity.id
_entity.type
_entity.pdbx_description
1 polymer ?
#
loop_
_entity_poly.entity_id
_entity_poly.type
_entity_poly.pdbx_seq_one_letter_code
_entity_poly.pdbx_strand_id
1 'polypeptide(L)'
;MLFVNSNFTIAIKGMKERESQAILDLLFQQAHIPEYQFRVRWQPHTLVFWDNRSVQHYAVHDYYPQRRRMERVTLKGDRPTGRYSVDRGETERKESRNAVGGADKKHRGGQPLRPFERLVPHA
;
A
#
# COMPACT_ATOMS: atom_id res chain seq x y z
N MET A 1 11.74 11.33 -4.74
CA MET A 1 10.59 10.44 -4.56
C MET A 1 9.89 10.84 -3.28
N LEU A 2 8.59 11.13 -3.35
CA LEU A 2 7.75 11.40 -2.19
C LEU A 2 6.86 10.18 -1.93
N PHE A 3 7.17 9.42 -0.87
CA PHE A 3 6.50 8.16 -0.56
C PHE A 3 5.41 8.38 0.50
N VAL A 4 4.32 9.02 0.08
CA VAL A 4 3.19 9.41 0.94
C VAL A 4 1.89 9.16 0.17
N ASN A 5 0.82 8.74 0.84
CA ASN A 5 -0.49 8.54 0.20
C ASN A 5 -1.62 8.79 1.21
N SER A 6 -2.59 9.63 0.85
CA SER A 6 -3.67 10.03 1.77
C SER A 6 -4.58 8.89 2.21
N ASN A 7 -4.65 7.80 1.45
CA ASN A 7 -5.46 6.62 1.81
C ASN A 7 -4.75 5.68 2.79
N PHE A 8 -3.42 5.78 2.96
CA PHE A 8 -2.63 4.81 3.72
C PHE A 8 -1.70 5.43 4.77
N THR A 9 -1.19 6.64 4.53
CA THR A 9 -0.29 7.32 5.45
C THR A 9 -1.10 8.00 6.54
N ILE A 10 -0.87 7.61 7.79
CA ILE A 10 -1.67 8.08 8.95
C ILE A 10 -0.98 9.15 9.78
N ALA A 11 0.35 9.11 9.92
CA ALA A 11 1.11 10.02 10.77
C ALA A 11 2.61 9.97 10.45
N ILE A 12 3.34 11.01 10.87
CA ILE A 12 4.79 11.09 10.86
C ILE A 12 5.30 10.68 12.25
N LYS A 13 6.18 9.68 12.28
CA LYS A 13 6.75 9.16 13.54
C LYS A 13 7.51 10.26 14.29
N GLY A 14 7.26 10.38 15.59
CA GLY A 14 7.98 11.30 16.48
C GLY A 14 7.43 12.72 16.50
N MET A 15 6.30 12.98 15.84
CA MET A 15 5.62 14.28 15.84
C MET A 15 4.30 14.21 16.63
N LYS A 16 3.85 15.36 17.14
CA LYS A 16 2.48 15.46 17.65
C LYS A 16 1.50 15.36 16.48
N GLU A 17 0.31 14.84 16.74
CA GLU A 17 -0.73 14.60 15.73
C GLU A 17 -1.00 15.84 14.86
N ARG A 18 -1.23 17.00 15.50
CA ARG A 18 -1.52 18.25 14.79
C ARG A 18 -0.38 18.71 13.88
N GLU A 19 0.87 18.54 14.32
CA GLU A 19 2.06 18.91 13.54
C GLU A 19 2.24 17.96 12.36
N SER A 20 2.10 16.65 12.62
CA SER A 20 2.13 15.61 11.61
C SER A 20 1.08 15.85 10.53
N GLN A 21 -0.16 16.12 10.91
CA GLN A 21 -1.26 16.33 9.97
C GLN A 21 -0.99 17.55 9.08
N ALA A 22 -0.57 18.68 9.66
CA ALA A 22 -0.27 19.89 8.89
C ALA A 22 0.80 19.65 7.81
N ILE A 23 1.82 18.86 8.11
CA ILE A 23 2.87 18.50 7.14
C ILE A 23 2.32 17.50 6.11
N LEU A 24 1.59 16.47 6.54
CA LEU A 24 1.01 15.49 5.63
C LEU A 24 0.06 16.15 4.62
N ASP A 25 -0.75 17.11 5.05
CA ASP A 25 -1.65 17.86 4.16
C ASP A 25 -0.87 18.58 3.05
N LEU A 26 0.22 19.27 3.39
CA LEU A 26 1.10 19.91 2.42
C LEU A 26 1.72 18.91 1.44
N LEU A 27 2.12 17.73 1.93
CA LEU A 27 2.72 16.69 1.11
C LEU A 27 1.68 16.01 0.20
N PHE A 28 0.47 15.77 0.68
CA PHE A 28 -0.63 15.21 -0.11
C PHE A 28 -1.03 16.13 -1.25
N GLN A 29 -1.03 17.45 -1.03
CA GLN A 29 -1.32 18.44 -2.06
C GLN A 29 -0.41 18.33 -3.29
N GLN A 30 0.83 17.83 -3.14
CA GLN A 30 1.74 17.66 -4.27
C GLN A 30 1.18 16.72 -5.34
N ALA A 31 0.46 15.66 -4.95
CA ALA A 31 -0.14 14.72 -5.89
C ALA A 31 -1.31 15.35 -6.69
N HIS A 32 -1.87 16.45 -6.20
CA HIS A 32 -3.00 17.15 -6.83
C HIS A 32 -2.59 18.21 -7.86
N ILE A 33 -1.28 18.51 -7.98
CA ILE A 33 -0.75 19.44 -8.98
C ILE A 33 -0.95 18.84 -10.39
N PRO A 34 -1.72 19.48 -11.29
CA PRO A 34 -2.04 18.93 -12.60
C PRO A 34 -0.82 18.63 -13.48
N GLU A 35 0.26 19.40 -13.34
CA GLU A 35 1.51 19.26 -14.07
C GLU A 35 2.24 17.94 -13.78
N TYR A 36 1.94 17.28 -12.65
CA TYR A 36 2.49 15.97 -12.29
C TYR A 36 1.55 14.81 -12.65
N GLN A 37 0.36 15.12 -13.15
CA GLN A 37 -0.66 14.12 -13.43
C GLN A 37 -0.61 13.66 -14.88
N PHE A 38 -0.81 12.36 -15.04
CA PHE A 38 -1.04 11.74 -16.33
C PHE A 38 -2.42 11.07 -16.32
N ARG A 39 -3.27 11.43 -17.29
CA ARG A 39 -4.63 10.88 -17.41
C ARG A 39 -4.75 9.99 -18.64
N VAL A 40 -5.07 8.72 -18.41
CA VAL A 40 -5.37 7.75 -19.47
C VAL A 40 -6.86 7.78 -19.80
N ARG A 41 -7.18 7.91 -21.09
CA ARG A 41 -8.52 7.62 -21.62
C ARG A 41 -8.55 6.17 -22.12
N TRP A 42 -9.23 5.30 -21.37
CA TRP A 42 -9.27 3.88 -21.66
C TRP A 42 -10.03 3.58 -22.95
N GLN A 43 -9.50 2.67 -23.75
CA GLN A 43 -10.18 2.01 -24.87
C GLN A 43 -9.98 0.48 -24.78
N PRO A 44 -10.80 -0.33 -25.46
CA PRO A 44 -10.55 -1.76 -25.58
C PRO A 44 -9.10 -2.03 -26.02
N HIS A 45 -8.48 -3.03 -25.41
CA HIS A 45 -7.07 -3.43 -25.65
C HIS A 45 -6.00 -2.40 -25.19
N THR A 46 -6.38 -1.31 -24.52
CA THR A 46 -5.39 -0.43 -23.86
C THR A 46 -4.69 -1.18 -22.74
N LEU A 47 -3.35 -1.20 -22.78
CA LEU A 47 -2.50 -1.68 -21.70
C LEU A 47 -1.73 -0.50 -21.11
N VAL A 48 -1.73 -0.39 -19.78
CA VAL A 48 -0.92 0.58 -19.06
C VAL A 48 0.00 -0.17 -18.13
N PHE A 49 1.28 0.21 -18.14
CA PHE A 49 2.28 -0.30 -17.23
C PHE A 49 2.93 0.87 -16.50
N TRP A 50 3.09 0.76 -15.19
CA TRP A 50 3.64 1.83 -14.36
C TRP A 50 4.48 1.27 -13.20
N ASP A 51 5.43 2.07 -12.72
CA ASP A 51 6.25 1.75 -11.55
C ASP A 51 5.53 2.18 -10.26
N ASN A 52 5.01 1.21 -9.50
CA ASN A 52 4.32 1.44 -8.23
C ASN A 52 5.19 2.12 -7.16
N ARG A 53 6.51 2.17 -7.32
CA ARG A 53 7.41 2.83 -6.36
C ARG A 53 7.37 4.36 -6.50
N SER A 54 7.06 4.87 -7.69
CA SER A 54 7.18 6.29 -8.02
C SER A 54 5.87 7.00 -8.35
N VAL A 55 4.75 6.28 -8.39
CA VAL A 55 3.45 6.87 -8.78
C VAL A 55 2.36 6.59 -7.75
N GLN A 56 1.41 7.52 -7.71
CA GLN A 56 0.09 7.29 -7.13
C GLN A 56 -0.93 7.21 -8.27
N HIS A 57 -1.99 6.42 -8.09
CA HIS A 57 -3.06 6.31 -9.09
C HIS A 57 -4.41 6.20 -8.40
N TYR A 58 -5.45 6.66 -9.08
CA TYR A 58 -6.83 6.55 -8.62
C TYR A 58 -7.75 6.17 -9.77
N ALA A 59 -8.81 5.42 -9.45
CA ALA A 59 -9.84 5.07 -10.42
C ALA A 59 -10.90 6.18 -10.45
N VAL A 60 -10.90 6.99 -11.50
CA VAL A 60 -11.95 8.00 -11.70
C VAL A 60 -13.30 7.30 -11.84
N HIS A 61 -14.29 7.72 -11.06
CA HIS A 61 -15.65 7.20 -11.06
C HIS A 61 -16.57 8.06 -11.95
N ASP A 62 -16.20 8.24 -13.21
CA ASP A 62 -16.85 9.13 -14.20
C ASP A 62 -17.66 8.37 -15.28
N TYR A 63 -17.97 7.09 -15.05
CA TYR A 63 -18.54 6.21 -16.07
C TYR A 63 -19.93 5.64 -15.72
N TYR A 64 -20.55 6.05 -14.62
CA TYR A 64 -21.93 5.64 -14.31
C TYR A 64 -22.91 6.13 -15.39
N PRO A 65 -23.92 5.33 -15.81
CA PRO A 65 -24.30 3.99 -15.34
C PRO A 65 -23.59 2.84 -16.07
N GLN A 66 -22.64 3.14 -16.95
CA GLN A 66 -21.90 2.13 -17.70
C GLN A 66 -21.03 1.28 -16.78
N ARG A 67 -20.62 0.10 -17.25
CA ARG A 67 -19.72 -0.80 -16.53
C ARG A 67 -18.32 -0.77 -17.15
N ARG A 68 -17.29 -0.57 -16.32
CA ARG A 68 -15.88 -0.70 -16.70
C ARG A 68 -15.25 -1.91 -16.00
N ARG A 69 -14.72 -2.87 -16.77
CA ARG A 69 -13.97 -4.03 -16.27
C ARG A 69 -12.51 -3.91 -16.72
N MET A 70 -11.58 -4.18 -15.81
CA MET A 70 -10.15 -4.19 -16.06
C MET A 70 -9.54 -5.38 -15.31
N GLU A 71 -8.45 -5.91 -15.85
CA GLU A 71 -7.63 -6.94 -15.19
C GLU A 71 -6.29 -6.30 -14.79
N ARG A 72 -5.76 -6.65 -13.62
CA ARG A 72 -4.49 -6.11 -13.12
C ARG A 72 -3.58 -7.24 -12.67
N VAL A 73 -2.33 -7.19 -13.14
CA VAL A 73 -1.23 -8.01 -12.64
C VAL A 73 -0.24 -7.11 -11.91
N THR A 74 0.24 -7.56 -10.75
CA THR A 74 1.25 -6.84 -9.97
C THR A 74 2.48 -7.70 -9.80
N LEU A 75 3.65 -7.09 -9.98
CA LEU A 75 4.93 -7.74 -9.70
C LEU A 75 5.29 -7.52 -8.22
N LYS A 76 5.89 -8.54 -7.60
CA LYS A 76 6.37 -8.46 -6.21
C LYS A 76 7.51 -7.44 -6.13
N GLY A 77 7.39 -6.49 -5.20
CA GLY A 77 8.43 -5.52 -4.89
C GLY A 77 9.31 -5.90 -3.69
N ASP A 78 10.29 -5.05 -3.42
CA ASP A 78 11.18 -5.08 -2.26
C ASP A 78 10.76 -4.06 -1.18
N ARG A 79 11.47 -4.05 -0.04
CA ARG A 79 11.20 -3.10 1.05
C ARG A 79 11.79 -1.72 0.71
N PRO A 80 11.00 -0.63 0.77
CA PRO A 80 11.53 0.71 0.54
C PRO A 80 12.63 1.09 1.55
N THR A 81 13.65 1.80 1.08
CA THR A 81 14.72 2.37 1.91
C THR A 81 14.68 3.90 1.87
N GLY A 82 14.82 4.53 3.04
CA GLY A 82 14.96 5.98 3.15
C GLY A 82 16.43 6.38 3.24
N ARG A 83 16.76 7.63 2.88
CA ARG A 83 18.13 8.16 3.03
C ARG A 83 18.59 8.25 4.48
N TYR A 84 17.65 8.40 5.41
CA TYR A 84 17.92 8.39 6.84
C TYR A 84 17.48 7.04 7.41
N SER A 85 18.44 6.24 7.84
CA SER A 85 18.18 5.11 8.72
C SER A 85 17.75 5.64 10.07
N VAL A 86 16.56 5.26 10.53
CA VAL A 86 16.28 5.29 11.96
C VAL A 86 17.23 4.27 12.57
N ASP A 87 18.18 4.71 13.40
CA ASP A 87 19.14 3.83 14.05
C ASP A 87 18.39 2.61 14.62
N ARG A 88 18.74 1.41 14.11
CA ARG A 88 18.11 0.15 14.52
C ARG A 88 18.40 -0.22 15.98
N GLY A 89 19.26 0.53 16.66
CA GLY A 89 19.83 0.17 17.96
C GLY A 89 18.87 0.13 19.16
N GLU A 90 17.68 0.74 19.08
CA GLU A 90 16.78 0.81 20.24
C GLU A 90 15.66 -0.24 20.26
N THR A 91 15.24 -0.75 19.09
CA THR A 91 14.09 -1.69 19.03
C THR A 91 14.50 -3.11 19.43
N GLU A 92 15.68 -3.57 19.02
CA GLU A 92 16.19 -4.92 19.33
C GLU A 92 16.53 -5.10 20.84
N ARG A 93 16.86 -3.99 21.52
CA ARG A 93 17.18 -3.99 22.97
C ARG A 93 15.95 -4.17 23.86
N LYS A 94 14.74 -3.91 23.34
CA LYS A 94 13.47 -4.09 24.07
C LYS A 94 12.88 -5.47 23.86
N GLU A 95 13.00 -6.06 22.67
CA GLU A 95 12.53 -7.44 22.41
C GLU A 95 13.33 -8.48 23.20
N SER A 96 14.65 -8.31 23.28
CA SER A 96 15.54 -9.21 24.06
C SER A 96 15.29 -9.17 25.57
N ARG A 97 14.72 -8.08 26.12
CA ARG A 97 14.34 -7.99 27.54
C ARG A 97 13.00 -8.65 27.86
N ASN A 98 12.10 -8.77 26.89
CA ASN A 98 10.75 -9.34 27.08
C ASN A 98 10.66 -10.84 26.74
N ALA A 99 11.74 -11.46 26.27
CA ALA A 99 11.76 -12.86 25.82
C ALA A 99 12.06 -13.89 26.94
N VAL A 100 12.13 -13.49 28.21
CA VAL A 100 12.31 -14.41 29.35
C VAL A 100 11.01 -14.46 30.16
N GLY A 101 10.08 -15.32 29.73
CA GLY A 101 8.86 -15.57 30.51
C GLY A 101 7.81 -16.43 29.80
N GLY A 102 7.78 -17.72 30.14
CA GLY A 102 6.57 -18.55 30.00
C GLY A 102 6.59 -19.55 28.84
N ALA A 103 7.06 -20.76 29.14
CA ALA A 103 6.78 -21.94 28.33
C ALA A 103 5.40 -22.52 28.66
N ASP A 104 4.81 -23.13 27.63
CA ASP A 104 3.75 -24.15 27.62
C ASP A 104 2.28 -23.71 27.47
N LYS A 105 1.71 -24.01 26.29
CA LYS A 105 0.46 -24.79 26.13
C LYS A 105 0.26 -25.22 24.67
N LYS A 106 0.24 -26.54 24.45
CA LYS A 106 -0.32 -27.21 23.26
C LYS A 106 -1.81 -26.91 23.12
N HIS A 107 -2.30 -26.66 21.89
CA HIS A 107 -3.43 -27.42 21.33
C HIS A 107 -3.57 -27.30 19.81
N ARG A 108 -4.02 -28.42 19.24
CA ARG A 108 -4.24 -28.77 17.83
C ARG A 108 -5.47 -28.04 17.26
N GLY A 109 -5.47 -27.81 15.95
CA GLY A 109 -6.68 -27.50 15.20
C GLY A 109 -6.39 -26.86 13.84
N GLY A 110 -6.07 -27.69 12.85
CA GLY A 110 -5.94 -27.24 11.45
C GLY A 110 -7.28 -26.79 10.90
N GLN A 111 -7.28 -25.71 10.12
CA GLN A 111 -8.35 -25.41 9.16
C GLN A 111 -7.74 -25.23 7.76
N PRO A 112 -8.41 -25.74 6.70
CA PRO A 112 -7.80 -25.88 5.39
C PRO A 112 -7.75 -24.54 4.62
N LEU A 113 -6.69 -24.39 3.82
CA LEU A 113 -6.59 -23.38 2.77
C LEU A 113 -7.72 -23.60 1.75
N ARG A 114 -8.52 -22.58 1.46
CA ARG A 114 -9.52 -22.66 0.38
C ARG A 114 -8.82 -22.44 -0.98
N PRO A 115 -8.91 -23.37 -1.94
CA PRO A 115 -8.51 -23.12 -3.32
C PRO A 115 -9.63 -22.35 -4.04
N PHE A 116 -9.29 -21.24 -4.71
CA PHE A 116 -10.18 -20.60 -5.67
C PHE A 116 -10.29 -21.50 -6.92
N GLU A 117 -11.29 -22.39 -6.95
CA GLU A 117 -11.74 -23.03 -8.19
C GLU A 117 -12.59 -22.04 -8.99
N ARG A 118 -12.10 -21.66 -10.18
CA ARG A 118 -12.89 -20.96 -11.19
C ARG A 118 -13.28 -21.99 -12.24
N LEU A 119 -14.45 -22.61 -12.07
CA LEU A 119 -15.12 -23.34 -13.15
C LEU A 119 -15.73 -22.31 -14.10
N VAL A 120 -15.25 -22.29 -15.34
CA VAL A 120 -15.87 -21.56 -16.46
C VAL A 120 -16.50 -22.64 -17.36
N PRO A 121 -17.82 -22.69 -17.53
CA PRO A 121 -18.41 -23.49 -18.60
C PRO A 121 -18.41 -22.67 -19.90
N HIS A 122 -17.85 -23.25 -20.95
CA HIS A 122 -18.12 -22.85 -22.32
C HIS A 122 -19.52 -23.34 -22.72
N ALA A 123 -20.36 -22.42 -23.22
CA ALA A 123 -21.31 -22.57 -24.33
C ALA A 123 -21.95 -21.19 -24.59
#